data_AF-A0A4Y2G762-F1
#
_entry.id   AF-A0A4Y2G762-F1
#
_cell.length_a   1.000
_cell.length_b   1.000
_cell.length_c   1.000
_cell.angle_alpha   90.00
_cell.angle_beta   90.00
_cell.angle_gamma   90.00
#
_symmetry.space_group_name_H-M   'P 1'
#
loop_
_entity.id
_entity.type
_entity.pdbx_description
1 polymer ?
#
loop_
_entity_poly.entity_id
_entity_poly.type
_entity_poly.pdbx_seq_one_letter_code
_entity_poly.pdbx_strand_id
1 'polypeptide(L)'
;MSPFLVEKAIVSNIGEVKCTKKLRCGDLLVEVQSRKQSQQIVTGMLENVCSFTVSPHASLNSSKGVITCGELLNVPTEEVLKELQGQGVSYVRRISIRRDGQLLNTKHLYDKTTHIWSVRTLCRRCIASLNYP
;
A
#
# COMPACT_ATOMS: atom_id res chain seq x y z
N MET A 1 -20.52 18.09 -2.34
CA MET A 1 -19.91 17.70 -3.63
C MET A 1 -20.38 16.28 -3.93
N SER A 2 -20.89 16.02 -5.13
CA SER A 2 -21.55 14.75 -5.44
C SER A 2 -20.55 13.60 -5.56
N PRO A 3 -20.79 12.41 -4.98
CA PRO A 3 -19.91 11.25 -5.16
C PRO A 3 -19.71 10.89 -6.63
N PHE A 4 -20.75 11.06 -7.44
CA PHE A 4 -20.73 10.77 -8.86
C PHE A 4 -19.72 11.64 -9.61
N LEU A 5 -19.48 12.88 -9.16
CA LEU A 5 -18.47 13.76 -9.74
C LEU A 5 -17.06 13.32 -9.36
N VAL A 6 -16.87 12.86 -8.12
CA VAL A 6 -15.58 12.34 -7.64
C VAL A 6 -15.21 11.07 -8.39
N GLU A 7 -16.16 10.14 -8.55
CA GLU A 7 -15.95 8.90 -9.30
C GLU A 7 -15.69 9.16 -10.78
N LYS A 8 -16.45 10.06 -11.43
CA LYS A 8 -16.19 10.46 -12.82
C LYS A 8 -14.81 11.10 -13.00
N ALA A 9 -14.37 11.93 -12.06
CA ALA A 9 -13.04 12.53 -12.10
C ALA A 9 -11.93 11.48 -11.92
N ILE A 10 -12.17 10.44 -11.10
CA ILE A 10 -11.24 9.31 -10.99
C ILE A 10 -11.16 8.54 -12.30
N VAL A 11 -12.31 8.13 -12.84
CA VAL A 11 -12.37 7.35 -14.07
C VAL A 11 -11.81 8.12 -15.26
N SER A 12 -12.05 9.44 -15.36
CA SER A 12 -11.51 10.23 -16.49
C SER A 12 -9.99 10.40 -16.45
N ASN A 13 -9.36 10.37 -15.27
CA ASN A 13 -7.93 10.59 -15.13
C ASN A 13 -7.10 9.30 -15.23
N ILE A 14 -7.57 8.20 -14.63
CA ILE A 14 -6.81 6.95 -14.53
C ILE A 14 -7.50 5.74 -15.19
N GLY A 15 -8.69 5.93 -15.75
CA GLY A 15 -9.50 4.86 -16.32
C GLY A 15 -10.28 4.06 -15.26
N GLU A 16 -10.76 2.89 -15.65
CA GLU A 16 -11.52 2.01 -14.76
C GLU A 16 -10.66 1.55 -13.57
N VAL A 17 -11.23 1.66 -12.37
CA VAL A 17 -10.62 1.26 -11.10
C VAL A 17 -11.29 0.00 -10.59
N LYS A 18 -10.59 -0.80 -9.79
CA LYS A 18 -11.10 -2.09 -9.32
C LYS A 18 -12.25 -1.93 -8.31
N CYS A 19 -12.12 -0.98 -7.40
CA CYS A 19 -13.13 -0.72 -6.39
C CYS A 19 -13.02 0.70 -5.84
N THR A 20 -14.16 1.33 -5.60
CA THR A 20 -14.27 2.60 -4.86
C THR A 20 -15.13 2.36 -3.62
N LYS A 21 -14.63 2.73 -2.44
CA LYS A 21 -15.33 2.52 -1.16
C LYS A 21 -15.23 3.73 -0.27
N LYS A 22 -16.36 4.23 0.19
CA LYS A 22 -16.41 5.29 1.20
C LYS A 22 -16.11 4.70 2.59
N LEU A 23 -15.18 5.32 3.31
CA LEU A 23 -14.81 4.98 4.68
C LEU A 23 -15.72 5.71 5.69
N ARG A 24 -15.81 5.18 6.91
CA ARG A 24 -16.58 5.81 8.01
C ARG A 24 -16.07 7.19 8.37
N CYS A 25 -14.78 7.48 8.13
CA CYS A 25 -14.18 8.81 8.31
C CYS A 25 -14.59 9.83 7.25
N GLY A 26 -15.41 9.42 6.28
CA GLY A 26 -15.79 10.21 5.13
C GLY A 26 -14.93 9.89 3.91
N ASP A 27 -13.62 9.69 4.07
CA ASP A 27 -12.67 9.54 2.96
C ASP A 27 -13.06 8.45 1.96
N LEU A 28 -12.58 8.60 0.72
CA LEU A 28 -12.80 7.62 -0.34
C LEU A 28 -11.54 6.76 -0.51
N LEU A 29 -11.73 5.45 -0.44
CA LEU A 29 -10.71 4.45 -0.74
C LEU A 29 -10.88 4.02 -2.19
N VAL A 30 -9.79 4.08 -2.95
CA VAL A 30 -9.75 3.66 -4.35
C VAL A 30 -8.73 2.54 -4.49
N GLU A 31 -9.18 1.39 -4.96
CA GLU A 31 -8.33 0.27 -5.34
C GLU A 31 -8.13 0.29 -6.85
N VAL A 32 -6.88 0.37 -7.29
CA VAL A 32 -6.53 0.41 -8.72
C VAL A 32 -6.02 -0.95 -9.20
N GLN A 33 -6.07 -1.16 -10.51
CA GLN A 33 -5.69 -2.44 -11.12
C GLN A 33 -4.19 -2.52 -11.43
N SER A 34 -3.54 -1.36 -11.62
CA SER A 34 -2.14 -1.29 -12.04
C SER A 34 -1.32 -0.29 -11.23
N ARG A 35 -0.03 -0.60 -11.05
CA ARG A 35 0.96 0.32 -10.46
C ARG A 35 1.07 1.63 -11.25
N LYS A 36 0.89 1.59 -12.57
CA LYS A 36 0.93 2.82 -13.40
C LYS A 36 -0.22 3.76 -13.02
N GLN A 37 -1.42 3.21 -12.83
CA GLN A 37 -2.60 3.97 -12.39
C GLN A 37 -2.41 4.54 -10.98
N SER A 38 -1.82 3.77 -10.05
CA SER A 38 -1.58 4.28 -8.69
C SER A 38 -0.54 5.40 -8.63
N GLN A 39 0.46 5.38 -9.52
CA GLN A 39 1.41 6.49 -9.64
C GLN A 39 0.74 7.71 -10.27
N GLN A 40 -0.08 7.51 -11.31
CA GLN A 40 -0.80 8.58 -11.99
C GLN A 40 -1.83 9.27 -11.08
N ILE A 41 -2.54 8.54 -10.22
CA ILE A 41 -3.52 9.17 -9.31
C ILE A 41 -2.83 9.97 -8.20
N VAL A 42 -1.63 9.58 -7.77
CA VAL A 42 -0.88 10.35 -6.75
C VAL A 42 -0.31 11.63 -7.37
N THR A 43 0.17 11.58 -8.62
CA THR A 43 0.84 12.70 -9.27
C THR A 43 -0.12 13.64 -10.01
N GLY A 44 -1.07 13.10 -10.79
CA GLY A 44 -1.88 13.87 -11.75
C GLY A 44 -3.17 14.45 -11.19
N MET A 45 -3.63 13.97 -10.03
CA MET A 45 -4.93 14.36 -9.50
C MET A 45 -4.92 15.69 -8.71
N LEU A 46 -3.75 16.29 -8.53
CA LEU A 46 -3.56 17.58 -7.88
C LEU A 46 -4.06 18.76 -8.72
N GLU A 47 -4.20 18.63 -10.04
CA GLU A 47 -4.27 19.82 -10.90
C GLU A 47 -5.67 20.30 -11.30
N ASN A 48 -6.74 19.49 -11.32
CA ASN A 48 -7.87 19.88 -12.19
C ASN A 48 -9.32 19.87 -11.69
N VAL A 49 -9.70 19.49 -10.46
CA VAL A 49 -11.17 19.53 -10.13
C VAL A 49 -11.53 19.90 -8.68
N CYS A 50 -10.72 19.60 -7.66
CA CYS A 50 -11.01 20.02 -6.29
C CYS A 50 -9.79 19.79 -5.38
N SER A 51 -9.75 20.41 -4.20
CA SER A 51 -8.70 20.22 -3.19
C SER A 51 -8.83 18.87 -2.45
N PHE A 52 -8.84 17.76 -3.18
CA PHE A 52 -8.69 16.44 -2.58
C PHE A 52 -7.21 16.08 -2.50
N THR A 53 -6.75 15.65 -1.32
CA THR A 53 -5.38 15.17 -1.13
C THR A 53 -5.37 13.68 -1.39
N VAL A 54 -4.64 13.25 -2.42
CA VAL A 54 -4.48 11.83 -2.73
C VAL A 54 -3.23 11.32 -2.00
N SER A 55 -3.38 10.27 -1.19
CA SER A 55 -2.28 9.67 -0.44
C SER A 55 -2.34 8.14 -0.51
N PRO A 56 -1.21 7.42 -0.63
CA PRO A 56 -1.21 5.97 -0.54
C PRO A 56 -1.77 5.51 0.82
N HIS A 57 -2.60 4.45 0.82
CA HIS A 57 -3.07 3.89 2.07
C HIS A 57 -1.93 3.22 2.85
N ALA A 58 -1.76 3.55 4.13
CA ALA A 58 -0.59 3.17 4.92
C ALA A 58 -0.44 1.65 5.15
N SER A 59 -1.55 0.92 5.27
CA SER A 59 -1.54 -0.52 5.63
C SER A 59 -1.96 -1.46 4.50
N LEU A 60 -2.71 -0.98 3.50
CA LEU A 60 -3.24 -1.80 2.41
C LEU A 60 -2.25 -1.93 1.25
N ASN A 61 -1.14 -1.19 1.32
CA ASN A 61 -0.08 -1.16 0.33
C ASN A 61 1.15 -1.98 0.75
N SER A 62 0.99 -2.93 1.66
CA SER A 62 2.08 -3.82 2.01
C SER A 62 1.60 -5.22 2.33
N SER A 63 2.30 -6.21 1.81
CA SER A 63 2.21 -7.59 2.23
C SER A 63 3.36 -7.90 3.20
N LYS A 64 3.14 -8.88 4.06
CA LYS A 64 4.13 -9.39 5.02
C LYS A 64 4.23 -10.89 4.84
N GLY A 65 5.44 -11.43 4.88
CA GLY A 65 5.71 -12.85 4.66
C GLY A 65 6.77 -13.40 5.61
N VAL A 66 6.96 -14.71 5.50
CA VAL A 66 8.09 -15.42 6.13
C VAL A 66 8.77 -16.26 5.06
N ILE A 67 10.04 -15.98 4.81
CA ILE A 67 10.91 -16.75 3.92
C ILE A 67 11.67 -17.76 4.77
N THR A 68 11.61 -19.04 4.37
CA THR A 68 12.36 -20.12 5.04
C THR A 68 13.43 -20.63 4.08
N CYS A 69 14.69 -20.28 4.34
CA CYS A 69 15.80 -20.74 3.51
C CYS A 69 17.05 -21.00 4.37
N GLY A 70 17.57 -22.23 4.33
CA GLY A 70 18.74 -22.63 5.11
C GLY A 70 20.03 -21.94 4.69
N GLU A 71 20.19 -21.71 3.38
CA GLU A 71 21.38 -21.07 2.79
C GLU A 71 21.52 -19.62 3.25
N LEU A 72 20.40 -18.95 3.52
CA LEU A 72 20.39 -17.58 4.03
C LEU A 72 20.68 -17.50 5.53
N LEU A 73 21.06 -18.58 6.24
CA LEU A 73 21.27 -18.53 7.70
C LEU A 73 22.40 -17.57 8.10
N ASN A 74 23.48 -17.54 7.31
CA ASN A 74 24.69 -16.77 7.61
C ASN A 74 24.80 -15.48 6.78
N VAL A 75 23.83 -15.24 5.89
CA VAL A 75 23.83 -14.06 5.02
C VAL A 75 23.32 -12.84 5.79
N PRO A 76 23.98 -11.67 5.74
CA PRO A 76 23.49 -10.46 6.38
C PRO A 76 22.14 -10.02 5.79
N THR A 77 21.27 -9.44 6.61
CA THR A 77 19.92 -9.03 6.19
C THR A 77 19.93 -7.95 5.12
N GLU A 78 20.99 -7.15 5.07
CA GLU A 78 21.21 -6.06 4.13
C GLU A 78 21.45 -6.59 2.71
N GLU A 79 22.22 -7.68 2.60
CA GLU A 79 22.49 -8.35 1.32
C GLU A 79 21.22 -9.06 0.82
N VAL A 80 20.50 -9.74 1.70
CA VAL A 80 19.19 -10.34 1.35
C VAL A 80 18.20 -9.27 0.88
N LEU A 81 18.15 -8.11 1.56
CA LEU A 81 17.29 -7.01 1.15
C LEU A 81 17.67 -6.49 -0.24
N LYS A 82 18.97 -6.33 -0.52
CA LYS A 82 19.46 -5.85 -1.82
C LYS A 82 19.06 -6.78 -2.96
N GLU A 83 19.24 -8.10 -2.80
CA GLU A 83 18.88 -9.09 -3.82
C GLU A 83 17.36 -9.21 -4.01
N LEU A 84 16.58 -9.11 -2.93
CA LEU A 84 15.12 -9.17 -2.99
C LEU A 84 14.45 -7.84 -3.34
N GLN A 85 15.20 -6.74 -3.42
CA GLN A 85 14.67 -5.41 -3.74
C GLN A 85 14.01 -5.39 -5.13
N GLY A 86 14.54 -6.15 -6.08
CA GLY A 86 13.96 -6.31 -7.42
C GLY A 86 12.57 -6.95 -7.42
N GLN A 87 12.23 -7.72 -6.38
CA GLN A 87 10.92 -8.35 -6.19
C GLN A 87 9.94 -7.45 -5.41
N GLY A 88 10.36 -6.25 -5.01
CA GLY A 88 9.55 -5.28 -4.26
C GLY A 88 9.64 -5.41 -2.74
N VAL A 89 10.56 -6.25 -2.23
CA VAL A 89 10.81 -6.35 -0.79
C VAL A 89 11.42 -5.03 -0.31
N SER A 90 10.78 -4.45 0.69
CA SER A 90 11.13 -3.14 1.26
C SER A 90 11.80 -3.25 2.63
N TYR A 91 11.67 -4.39 3.29
CA TYR A 91 12.24 -4.64 4.60
C TYR A 91 12.40 -6.13 4.84
N VAL A 92 13.52 -6.53 5.43
CA VAL A 92 13.83 -7.90 5.84
C VAL A 92 14.31 -7.87 7.28
N ARG A 93 13.87 -8.85 8.08
CA ARG A 93 14.32 -9.05 9.46
C ARG A 93 14.55 -10.53 9.74
N ARG A 94 15.69 -10.85 10.36
CA ARG A 94 15.95 -12.22 10.81
C ARG A 94 15.13 -12.56 12.05
N ILE A 95 14.51 -13.73 12.03
CA ILE A 95 13.83 -14.29 13.20
C ILE A 95 14.87 -15.05 14.03
N SER A 96 15.01 -14.64 15.29
CA SER A 96 15.89 -15.31 16.25
C SER A 96 15.05 -15.90 17.38
N ILE A 97 15.48 -17.06 17.88
CA ILE A 97 14.84 -17.75 18.99
C ILE A 97 15.74 -17.65 20.22
N ARG A 98 15.16 -17.64 21.42
CA ARG A 98 15.94 -17.78 22.65
C ARG A 98 15.98 -19.26 23.06
N ARG A 99 17.18 -19.80 23.26
CA ARG A 99 17.41 -21.11 23.88
C ARG A 99 18.51 -20.97 24.92
N ASP A 100 18.28 -21.49 26.11
CA ASP A 100 19.25 -21.48 27.22
C ASP A 100 19.84 -20.09 27.53
N GLY A 101 19.02 -19.05 27.42
CA GLY A 101 19.42 -17.66 27.64
C GLY A 101 20.15 -16.99 26.46
N GLN A 102 20.51 -17.74 25.41
CA GLN A 102 21.19 -17.23 24.22
C GLN A 102 20.20 -16.94 23.08
N LEU A 103 20.44 -15.86 22.33
CA LEU A 103 19.71 -15.54 21.11
C LEU A 103 20.34 -16.29 19.92
N LEU A 104 19.61 -17.22 19.32
CA LEU A 104 20.05 -18.01 18.18
C LEU A 104 19.31 -17.58 16.92
N ASN A 105 20.07 -17.33 15.87
CA ASN A 105 19.53 -17.03 14.55
C ASN A 105 18.88 -18.26 13.93
N THR A 106 17.76 -18.07 13.24
CA THR A 106 17.09 -19.14 12.49
C THR A 106 17.19 -18.93 10.98
N LYS A 107 16.81 -19.97 10.23
CA LYS A 107 16.65 -19.95 8.77
C LYS A 107 15.44 -19.15 8.29
N HIS A 108 14.67 -18.55 9.20
CA HIS A 108 13.46 -17.82 8.89
C HIS A 108 13.73 -16.32 8.86
N LEU A 109 13.27 -15.68 7.80
CA LEU A 109 13.31 -14.24 7.61
C LEU A 109 11.89 -13.72 7.50
N TYR A 110 11.57 -12.66 8.22
CA TYR A 110 10.38 -11.87 8.00
C TYR A 110 10.65 -10.87 6.88
N ASP A 111 9.79 -10.81 5.88
CA ASP A 111 9.86 -9.82 4.81
C ASP A 111 8.59 -8.95 4.77
N LYS A 112 8.76 -7.71 4.33
CA LYS A 112 7.66 -6.81 4.00
C LYS A 112 7.84 -6.29 2.59
N THR A 113 6.86 -6.55 1.75
CA THR A 113 6.83 -6.10 0.37
C THR A 113 5.85 -4.95 0.27
N THR A 114 6.33 -3.81 -0.22
CA THR A 114 5.48 -2.62 -0.37
C THR A 114 4.99 -2.58 -1.81
N HIS A 115 3.67 -2.60 -1.99
CA HIS A 115 3.04 -2.46 -3.28
C HIS A 115 2.07 -1.28 -3.27
N ILE A 116 2.07 -0.45 -4.31
CA ILE A 116 1.09 0.64 -4.41
C ILE A 116 -0.12 0.15 -5.22
N TRP A 117 -1.16 -0.31 -4.53
CA TRP A 117 -2.43 -0.77 -5.14
C TRP A 117 -3.65 0.01 -4.64
N SER A 118 -3.60 0.52 -3.40
CA SER A 118 -4.71 1.18 -2.74
C SER A 118 -4.35 2.62 -2.40
N VAL A 119 -5.19 3.55 -2.84
CA VAL A 119 -4.97 4.98 -2.63
C VAL A 119 -6.16 5.55 -1.88
N ARG A 120 -5.88 6.35 -0.84
CA ARG A 120 -6.87 7.07 -0.04
C ARG A 120 -6.95 8.51 -0.56
N THR A 121 -8.12 8.93 -1.00
CA THR A 121 -8.39 10.32 -1.33
C THR A 121 -9.06 10.99 -0.12
N LEU A 122 -8.38 12.00 0.42
CA LEU A 122 -8.84 12.80 1.54
C LEU A 122 -9.58 14.02 0.98
N CYS A 123 -10.89 14.09 1.19
CA CYS A 123 -11.67 15.28 0.85
C CYS A 123 -12.25 15.89 2.14
N ARG A 124 -11.47 16.78 2.78
CA ARG A 124 -11.80 17.35 4.09
C ARG A 124 -13.05 18.25 4.14
N ARG A 125 -13.70 18.55 3.01
CA ARG A 125 -14.84 19.49 2.95
C ARG A 125 -16.13 18.98 2.34
N CYS A 126 -16.17 17.77 1.76
CA CYS A 126 -17.26 17.41 0.85
C CYS A 126 -18.21 16.30 1.31
N ILE A 127 -18.07 15.80 2.54
CA ILE A 127 -18.67 14.52 2.93
C ILE A 127 -19.75 14.71 3.99
N ALA A 128 -20.60 15.70 3.77
CA ALA A 128 -21.97 15.64 4.26
C ALA A 128 -22.82 14.98 3.18
N SER A 129 -23.63 13.99 3.56
CA SER A 129 -24.72 13.39 2.76
C SER A 129 -24.36 12.28 1.78
N LEU A 130 -23.95 11.10 2.27
CA LEU A 130 -24.29 9.83 1.60
C LEU A 130 -24.56 8.78 2.68
N ASN A 131 -25.80 8.79 3.17
CA ASN A 131 -26.50 7.60 3.59
C ASN A 131 -27.37 7.22 2.39
N TYR A 132 -27.19 6.03 1.83
CA TYR A 132 -28.24 5.32 1.09
C TYR A 132 -28.03 3.82 1.33
N PRO A 133 -29.12 3.03 1.31
CA PRO A 133 -29.50 2.01 2.31
C PRO A 133 -28.63 0.76 2.35
#